data_AF-A0A8J7QB71-F1
#
_entry.id   AF-A0A8J7QB71-F1
#
_cell.length_a   1.000
_cell.length_b   1.000
_cell.length_c   1.000
_cell.angle_alpha   90.00
_cell.angle_beta   90.00
_cell.angle_gamma   90.00
#
_symmetry.space_group_name_H-M   'P 1'
#
loop_
_entity.id
_entity.type
_entity.pdbx_description
1 polymer ?
#
loop_
_entity_poly.entity_id
_entity_poly.type
_entity_poly.pdbx_seq_one_letter_code
_entity_poly.pdbx_strand_id
1 'polypeptide(L)'
;AGGGKTLQGELPPLTVAFDTTSPVYPMKLSALAEHPQSLRLYVLAAHKVSVAGPAPSTGDLTLSFAGRNDDSAYPHIPDIGGRPAFVTRYDGQWSTPSVITDDVHMTPTASDATYRQTVIEYVNDDGTDTPHSAQANGSAIAAWSAVGGVGVLLIAALWVLINRRRTRPADRR
;
A
#
# COMPACT_ATOMS: atom_id res chain seq x y z
N ALA A 1 0.45 6.60 -44.72
CA ALA A 1 1.18 6.28 -43.48
C ALA A 1 1.29 7.56 -42.66
N GLY A 2 0.53 7.69 -41.57
CA GLY A 2 0.61 8.84 -40.67
C GLY A 2 1.76 8.63 -39.71
N GLY A 3 2.86 9.37 -39.87
CA GLY A 3 3.97 9.33 -38.92
C GLY A 3 3.51 9.85 -37.56
N GLY A 4 3.35 8.96 -36.60
CA GLY A 4 3.06 9.30 -35.21
C GLY A 4 4.21 10.12 -34.66
N LYS A 5 3.97 11.41 -34.40
CA LYS A 5 4.92 12.25 -33.69
C LYS A 5 4.98 11.76 -32.25
N THR A 6 6.15 11.29 -31.81
CA THR A 6 6.40 10.98 -30.41
C THR A 6 6.13 12.22 -29.57
N LEU A 7 5.30 12.08 -28.52
CA LEU A 7 5.08 13.16 -27.56
C LEU A 7 6.39 13.41 -26.83
N GLN A 8 7.04 14.55 -27.12
CA GLN A 8 8.26 15.00 -26.45
C GLN A 8 7.92 16.16 -25.51
N GLY A 9 8.36 16.09 -24.25
CA GLY A 9 8.13 17.11 -23.23
C GLY A 9 7.34 16.60 -22.01
N GLU A 10 7.16 17.48 -21.03
CA GLU A 10 6.28 17.23 -19.88
C GLU A 10 4.82 17.27 -20.37
N LEU A 11 4.10 16.14 -20.26
CA LEU A 11 2.69 16.10 -20.65
C LEU A 11 1.89 17.01 -19.71
N PRO A 12 1.09 17.96 -20.24
CA PRO A 12 0.20 18.74 -19.40
C PRO A 12 -0.82 17.81 -18.71
N PRO A 13 -1.25 18.11 -17.47
CA PRO A 13 -2.26 17.31 -16.78
C PRO A 13 -3.55 17.22 -17.60
N LEU A 14 -4.04 15.99 -17.80
CA LEU A 14 -5.34 15.77 -18.41
C LEU A 14 -6.44 16.02 -17.37
N THR A 15 -7.36 16.95 -17.67
CA THR A 15 -8.55 17.19 -16.86
C THR A 15 -9.78 16.85 -17.68
N VAL A 16 -10.67 16.04 -17.12
CA VAL A 16 -11.95 15.64 -17.75
C VAL A 16 -13.06 15.86 -16.73
N ALA A 17 -14.16 16.49 -17.15
CA ALA A 17 -15.34 16.73 -16.33
C ALA A 17 -16.58 16.24 -17.07
N PHE A 18 -17.41 15.46 -16.40
CA PHE A 18 -18.66 14.93 -16.92
C PHE A 18 -19.56 14.54 -15.75
N ASP A 19 -20.88 14.58 -15.96
CA ASP A 19 -21.85 14.12 -14.98
C ASP A 19 -21.86 12.58 -14.94
N THR A 20 -21.72 12.01 -13.75
CA THR A 20 -21.79 10.56 -13.54
C THR A 20 -22.32 10.22 -12.16
N THR A 21 -23.08 9.14 -12.09
CA THR A 21 -23.49 8.49 -10.83
C THR A 21 -22.61 7.29 -10.48
N SER A 22 -21.67 6.93 -11.36
CA SER A 22 -20.81 5.75 -11.22
C SER A 22 -19.40 6.10 -11.72
N PRO A 23 -18.63 6.84 -10.90
CA PRO A 23 -17.27 7.24 -11.26
C PRO A 23 -16.35 6.01 -11.37
N VAL A 24 -15.57 5.99 -12.44
CA VAL A 24 -14.57 4.96 -12.72
C VAL A 24 -13.25 5.60 -13.13
N TYR A 25 -12.13 4.97 -12.77
CA TYR A 25 -10.82 5.30 -13.32
C TYR A 25 -10.42 4.22 -14.35
N PRO A 26 -10.28 4.58 -15.64
CA PRO A 26 -9.99 3.62 -16.69
C PRO A 26 -8.64 2.93 -16.50
N MET A 27 -8.64 1.60 -16.50
CA MET A 27 -7.45 0.76 -16.37
C MET A 27 -7.44 -0.44 -17.32
N LYS A 28 -8.56 -0.80 -17.93
CA LYS A 28 -8.65 -1.99 -18.82
C LYS A 28 -7.60 -2.04 -19.93
N LEU A 29 -7.30 -0.92 -20.58
CA LEU A 29 -6.31 -0.88 -21.65
C LEU A 29 -4.87 -1.10 -21.15
N SER A 30 -4.61 -0.80 -19.88
CA SER A 30 -3.31 -1.04 -19.23
C SER A 30 -2.98 -2.54 -19.17
N ALA A 31 -3.95 -3.43 -19.38
CA ALA A 31 -3.72 -4.87 -19.52
C ALA A 31 -2.79 -5.24 -20.69
N LEU A 32 -2.70 -4.37 -21.71
CA LEU A 32 -1.86 -4.55 -22.88
C LEU A 32 -0.47 -3.92 -22.72
N ALA A 33 -0.17 -3.32 -21.55
CA ALA A 33 1.11 -2.68 -21.32
C ALA A 33 2.25 -3.72 -21.23
N GLU A 34 3.39 -3.38 -21.82
CA GLU A 34 4.61 -4.21 -21.75
C GLU A 34 5.37 -4.05 -20.42
N HIS A 35 5.07 -3.00 -19.66
CA HIS A 35 5.78 -2.63 -18.43
C HIS A 35 4.86 -2.64 -17.21
N PRO A 36 5.41 -2.87 -16.00
CA PRO A 36 4.66 -2.78 -14.75
C PRO A 36 3.88 -1.46 -14.64
N GLN A 37 2.67 -1.54 -14.10
CA GLN A 37 1.78 -0.40 -13.93
C GLN A 37 1.69 0.01 -12.46
N SER A 38 1.79 1.30 -12.20
CA SER A 38 1.63 1.91 -10.87
C SER A 38 0.46 2.86 -10.89
N LEU A 39 -0.41 2.82 -9.87
CA LEU A 39 -1.49 3.78 -9.70
C LEU A 39 -1.42 4.40 -8.31
N ARG A 40 -1.41 5.73 -8.28
CA ARG A 40 -1.72 6.51 -7.08
C ARG A 40 -2.98 7.30 -7.34
N LEU A 41 -4.04 6.90 -6.68
CA LEU A 41 -5.36 7.48 -6.85
C LEU A 41 -5.71 8.34 -5.64
N TYR A 42 -6.06 9.60 -5.89
CA TYR A 42 -6.67 10.50 -4.91
C TYR A 42 -8.13 10.72 -5.31
N VAL A 43 -9.03 10.54 -4.37
CA VAL A 43 -10.46 10.82 -4.55
C VAL A 43 -10.88 11.89 -3.55
N LEU A 44 -11.43 12.98 -4.08
CA LEU A 44 -11.98 14.09 -3.32
C LEU A 44 -13.50 14.01 -3.41
N ALA A 45 -14.17 13.82 -2.27
CA ALA A 45 -15.61 13.69 -2.21
C ALA A 45 -16.18 14.26 -0.90
N ALA A 46 -17.50 14.32 -0.78
CA ALA A 46 -18.16 14.75 0.46
C ALA A 46 -17.92 13.76 1.64
N HIS A 47 -17.67 12.49 1.31
CA HIS A 47 -17.54 11.34 2.19
C HIS A 47 -16.37 10.45 1.76
N LYS A 48 -15.93 9.56 2.65
CA LYS A 48 -14.94 8.53 2.36
C LYS A 48 -15.41 7.63 1.22
N VAL A 49 -14.52 7.37 0.26
CA VAL A 49 -14.77 6.53 -0.90
C VAL A 49 -14.03 5.20 -0.76
N SER A 50 -14.70 4.11 -1.06
CA SER A 50 -14.10 2.78 -1.28
C SER A 50 -13.86 2.57 -2.76
N VAL A 51 -12.78 1.88 -3.09
CA VAL A 51 -12.47 1.49 -4.47
C VAL A 51 -12.44 -0.02 -4.61
N ALA A 52 -12.89 -0.51 -5.76
CA ALA A 52 -12.65 -1.89 -6.18
C ALA A 52 -11.51 -1.89 -7.20
N GLY A 53 -10.48 -2.70 -6.96
CA GLY A 53 -9.31 -2.78 -7.81
C GLY A 53 -9.61 -3.35 -9.22
N PRO A 54 -8.76 -3.04 -10.22
CA PRO A 54 -8.96 -3.42 -11.61
C PRO A 54 -8.53 -4.89 -11.90
N ALA A 55 -7.99 -5.58 -10.88
CA ALA A 55 -7.53 -6.97 -10.94
C ALA A 55 -8.15 -7.78 -9.79
N PRO A 56 -9.47 -8.09 -9.85
CA PRO A 56 -10.27 -8.58 -8.73
C PRO A 56 -9.79 -9.89 -8.10
N SER A 57 -8.89 -10.63 -8.76
CA SER A 57 -8.31 -11.89 -8.27
C SER A 57 -6.91 -11.76 -7.65
N THR A 58 -6.10 -10.74 -7.98
CA THR A 58 -4.64 -10.81 -7.78
C THR A 58 -3.91 -9.47 -7.60
N GLY A 59 -4.58 -8.34 -7.42
CA GLY A 59 -3.89 -7.08 -7.10
C GLY A 59 -4.84 -6.06 -6.51
N ASP A 60 -4.56 -5.66 -5.27
CA ASP A 60 -5.47 -4.78 -4.53
C ASP A 60 -4.93 -3.35 -4.43
N LEU A 61 -5.85 -2.41 -4.55
CA LEU A 61 -5.58 -1.01 -4.24
C LEU A 61 -5.55 -0.87 -2.73
N THR A 62 -4.39 -0.53 -2.19
CA THR A 62 -4.22 -0.39 -0.74
C THR A 62 -4.58 1.02 -0.31
N LEU A 63 -5.53 1.15 0.62
CA LEU A 63 -5.85 2.43 1.24
C LEU A 63 -4.64 2.91 2.05
N SER A 64 -4.10 4.09 1.73
CA SER A 64 -2.96 4.68 2.44
C SER A 64 -3.34 5.93 3.24
N PHE A 65 -4.44 6.60 2.89
CA PHE A 65 -4.97 7.74 3.64
C PHE A 65 -6.49 7.88 3.47
N ALA A 66 -7.18 8.25 4.55
CA ALA A 66 -8.58 8.68 4.57
C ALA A 66 -8.73 9.79 5.63
N GLY A 67 -9.15 10.99 5.24
CA GLY A 67 -9.38 12.08 6.17
C GLY A 67 -9.89 13.33 5.49
N ARG A 68 -10.38 14.29 6.27
CA ARG A 68 -10.76 15.60 5.74
C ARG A 68 -9.53 16.43 5.41
N ASN A 69 -9.67 17.27 4.39
CA ASN A 69 -8.70 18.29 4.08
C ASN A 69 -8.49 19.22 5.29
N ASP A 70 -7.24 19.63 5.48
CA ASP A 70 -6.90 20.75 6.36
C ASP A 70 -6.77 22.00 5.47
N ASP A 71 -7.81 22.82 5.43
CA ASP A 71 -7.86 23.99 4.54
C ASP A 71 -6.79 25.03 4.88
N SER A 72 -6.31 25.04 6.13
CA SER A 72 -5.23 25.94 6.54
C SER A 72 -3.89 25.54 5.92
N ALA A 73 -3.67 24.23 5.77
CA ALA A 73 -2.46 23.68 5.14
C ALA A 73 -2.60 23.57 3.62
N TYR A 74 -3.81 23.30 3.11
CA TYR A 74 -4.09 23.03 1.70
C TYR A 74 -5.30 23.85 1.19
N PRO A 75 -5.17 25.18 1.10
CA PRO A 75 -6.29 26.08 0.76
C PRO A 75 -6.75 25.98 -0.71
N HIS A 76 -6.02 25.26 -1.56
CA HIS A 76 -6.33 25.09 -2.98
C HIS A 76 -7.28 23.92 -3.26
N ILE A 77 -7.53 23.07 -2.25
CA ILE A 77 -8.49 21.98 -2.36
C ILE A 77 -9.89 22.55 -2.09
N PRO A 78 -10.84 22.42 -3.03
CA PRO A 78 -12.16 23.03 -2.87
C PRO A 78 -13.00 22.29 -1.82
N ASP A 79 -13.87 23.04 -1.16
CA ASP A 79 -14.96 22.47 -0.36
C ASP A 79 -15.92 21.67 -1.24
N ILE A 80 -16.44 20.56 -0.68
CA ILE A 80 -17.44 19.72 -1.33
C ILE A 80 -18.68 19.65 -0.45
N GLY A 81 -19.79 20.20 -0.93
CA GLY A 81 -21.04 20.27 -0.17
C GLY A 81 -20.94 21.20 1.06
N GLY A 82 -20.15 22.28 0.97
CA GLY A 82 -20.00 23.28 2.03
C GLY A 82 -19.15 22.81 3.22
N ARG A 83 -18.29 21.81 3.02
CA ARG A 83 -17.38 21.28 4.03
C ARG A 83 -16.02 20.96 3.38
N PRO A 84 -14.94 20.91 4.17
CA PRO A 84 -13.65 20.45 3.69
C PRO A 84 -13.78 19.08 3.02
N ALA A 85 -13.22 18.94 1.82
CA ALA A 85 -13.29 17.71 1.05
C ALA A 85 -12.75 16.53 1.87
N PHE A 86 -13.42 15.38 1.77
CA PHE A 86 -12.88 14.13 2.26
C PHE A 86 -11.92 13.56 1.22
N VAL A 87 -10.66 13.38 1.60
CA VAL A 87 -9.61 12.86 0.74
C VAL A 87 -9.36 11.40 1.08
N THR A 88 -9.46 10.55 0.07
CA THR A 88 -9.10 9.14 0.13
C THR A 88 -7.98 8.85 -0.86
N ARG A 89 -6.91 8.22 -0.39
CA ARG A 89 -5.75 7.83 -1.21
C ARG A 89 -5.61 6.32 -1.25
N TYR A 90 -5.48 5.81 -2.47
CA TYR A 90 -5.16 4.42 -2.74
C TYR A 90 -3.86 4.33 -3.55
N ASP A 91 -3.04 3.34 -3.26
CA ASP A 91 -1.84 3.02 -4.02
C ASP A 91 -1.91 1.56 -4.49
N GLY A 92 -1.50 1.29 -5.74
CA GLY A 92 -1.52 -0.04 -6.33
C GLY A 92 -0.38 -0.24 -7.32
N GLN A 93 0.08 -1.48 -7.43
CA GLN A 93 1.14 -1.90 -8.33
C GLN A 93 0.78 -3.22 -8.99
N TRP A 94 0.92 -3.29 -10.31
CA TRP A 94 0.72 -4.51 -11.10
C TRP A 94 2.00 -4.82 -11.87
N SER A 95 2.76 -5.79 -11.38
CA SER A 95 3.98 -6.28 -12.04
C SER A 95 3.70 -7.04 -13.32
N THR A 96 2.53 -7.68 -13.41
CA THR A 96 2.03 -8.42 -14.57
C THR A 96 0.76 -7.72 -15.07
N PRO A 97 0.85 -6.80 -16.05
CA PRO A 97 -0.30 -6.00 -16.46
C PRO A 97 -1.49 -6.82 -16.98
N SER A 98 -1.23 -7.98 -17.61
CA SER A 98 -2.28 -8.85 -18.17
C SER A 98 -3.28 -9.41 -17.16
N VAL A 99 -3.05 -9.25 -15.86
CA VAL A 99 -4.03 -9.60 -14.80
C VAL A 99 -5.12 -8.54 -14.61
N ILE A 100 -4.93 -7.35 -15.19
CA ILE A 100 -5.94 -6.27 -15.18
C ILE A 100 -7.07 -6.67 -16.11
N THR A 101 -8.27 -6.82 -15.57
CA THR A 101 -9.46 -7.24 -16.32
C THR A 101 -10.62 -6.26 -16.17
N ASP A 102 -10.54 -5.34 -15.22
CA ASP A 102 -11.57 -4.33 -14.98
C ASP A 102 -11.03 -2.91 -14.82
N ASP A 103 -11.94 -1.94 -14.69
CA ASP A 103 -11.60 -0.57 -14.31
C ASP A 103 -11.66 -0.41 -12.79
N VAL A 104 -11.14 0.71 -12.26
CA VAL A 104 -11.28 1.01 -10.83
C VAL A 104 -12.63 1.64 -10.58
N HIS A 105 -13.48 0.95 -9.82
CA HIS A 105 -14.82 1.43 -9.47
C HIS A 105 -14.79 2.15 -8.12
N MET A 106 -15.46 3.30 -8.03
CA MET A 106 -15.51 4.12 -6.82
C MET A 106 -16.92 4.16 -6.25
N THR A 107 -17.04 3.90 -4.94
CA THR A 107 -18.33 3.90 -4.23
C THR A 107 -18.22 4.66 -2.91
N PRO A 108 -19.20 5.51 -2.55
CA PRO A 108 -19.25 6.11 -1.22
C PRO A 108 -19.35 5.04 -0.14
N THR A 109 -18.64 5.22 0.97
CA THR A 109 -18.78 4.36 2.14
C THR A 109 -19.86 4.89 3.09
N ALA A 110 -20.40 4.00 3.92
CA ALA A 110 -21.36 4.38 4.95
C ALA A 110 -20.74 5.16 6.14
N SER A 111 -19.41 5.16 6.28
CA SER A 111 -18.71 5.76 7.42
C SER A 111 -17.42 6.47 6.99
N ASP A 112 -17.26 7.70 7.44
CA ASP A 112 -16.10 8.56 7.21
C ASP A 112 -14.92 8.24 8.14
N ALA A 113 -14.68 6.95 8.42
CA ALA A 113 -13.61 6.51 9.30
C ALA A 113 -12.22 6.90 8.75
N THR A 114 -11.50 7.71 9.52
CA THR A 114 -10.16 8.20 9.15
C THR A 114 -9.13 7.09 9.18
N TYR A 115 -8.11 7.19 8.32
CA TYR A 115 -7.01 6.25 8.24
C TYR A 115 -5.75 6.95 7.77
N ARG A 116 -4.59 6.56 8.31
CA ARG A 116 -3.29 7.03 7.83
C ARG A 116 -2.30 5.88 7.96
N GLN A 117 -1.69 5.49 6.85
CA GLN A 117 -0.64 4.49 6.85
C GLN A 117 0.62 5.06 7.50
N THR A 118 1.24 4.27 8.38
CA THR A 118 2.55 4.56 8.97
C THR A 118 3.53 3.51 8.45
N VAL A 119 4.63 3.97 7.86
CA VAL A 119 5.73 3.10 7.40
C VAL A 119 6.93 3.37 8.30
N ILE A 120 7.48 2.32 8.91
CA ILE A 120 8.68 2.39 9.75
C ILE A 120 9.79 1.69 8.98
N GLU A 121 10.85 2.43 8.65
CA GLU A 121 12.04 1.88 8.01
C GLU A 121 13.16 1.78 9.04
N TYR A 122 13.74 0.58 9.17
CA TYR A 122 14.90 0.34 10.01
C TYR A 122 16.15 0.42 9.14
N VAL A 123 16.92 1.49 9.29
CA VAL A 123 18.24 1.60 8.67
C VAL A 123 19.26 1.01 9.63
N ASN A 124 19.87 -0.11 9.25
CA ASN A 124 21.04 -0.62 9.95
C ASN A 124 22.24 0.18 9.46
N ASP A 125 22.76 1.05 10.31
CA ASP A 125 24.03 1.72 10.09
C ASP A 125 25.13 0.69 10.36
N ASP A 126 25.70 0.11 9.30
CA ASP A 126 26.77 -0.89 9.42
C ASP A 126 28.15 -0.27 9.68
N GLY A 127 28.20 1.06 9.89
CA GLY A 127 29.41 1.80 10.23
C GLY A 127 30.43 1.89 9.11
N THR A 128 30.06 1.50 7.88
CA THR A 128 30.89 1.73 6.70
C THR A 128 30.38 2.96 5.95
N ASP A 129 31.11 4.09 6.08
CA ASP A 129 30.90 5.31 5.30
C ASP A 129 31.05 5.00 3.79
N THR A 130 29.99 4.49 3.18
CA THR A 130 29.88 4.33 1.73
C THR A 130 28.68 5.15 1.29
N PRO A 131 28.90 6.29 0.60
CA PRO A 131 27.80 7.14 0.16
C PRO A 131 26.90 6.36 -0.80
N HIS A 132 25.66 6.11 -0.38
CA HIS A 132 24.66 5.41 -1.19
C HIS A 132 24.17 6.34 -2.32
N SER A 133 24.94 6.43 -3.41
CA SER A 133 24.37 6.89 -4.67
C SER A 133 23.37 5.84 -5.15
N ALA A 134 22.09 6.23 -5.16
CA ALA A 134 20.99 5.44 -5.65
C ALA A 134 21.29 4.96 -7.09
N GLN A 135 21.60 3.68 -7.24
CA GLN A 135 21.58 3.00 -8.51
C GLN A 135 20.63 1.81 -8.38
N ALA A 136 19.39 2.07 -8.80
CA ALA A 136 18.52 1.01 -9.28
C ALA A 136 19.29 0.20 -10.34
N ASN A 137 19.27 -1.14 -10.21
CA ASN A 137 19.20 -2.14 -11.28
C ASN A 137 19.65 -3.52 -10.75
N GLY A 138 18.74 -4.50 -10.75
CA GLY A 138 19.02 -5.93 -10.99
C GLY A 138 19.83 -6.72 -9.96
N SER A 139 19.18 -7.73 -9.34
CA SER A 139 19.73 -9.02 -8.83
C SER A 139 21.03 -8.96 -8.02
N ALA A 140 21.06 -9.28 -6.73
CA ALA A 140 21.01 -10.61 -6.09
C ALA A 140 21.57 -10.37 -4.64
N ILE A 141 21.61 -11.24 -3.63
CA ILE A 141 21.84 -12.68 -3.50
C ILE A 141 21.34 -13.04 -2.08
N ALA A 142 20.77 -14.24 -1.91
CA ALA A 142 20.38 -14.80 -0.61
C ALA A 142 21.58 -15.00 0.35
N ALA A 143 21.37 -14.75 1.64
CA ALA A 143 22.21 -15.27 2.72
C ALA A 143 21.33 -15.76 3.87
N TRP A 144 21.28 -17.09 4.05
CA TRP A 144 20.66 -17.74 5.20
C TRP A 144 21.42 -17.38 6.47
N SER A 145 20.73 -17.15 7.58
CA SER A 145 21.36 -17.12 8.91
C SER A 145 20.52 -17.92 9.90
N ALA A 146 21.00 -19.14 10.13
CA ALA A 146 20.61 -20.00 11.23
C ALA A 146 20.94 -19.32 12.57
N VAL A 147 19.98 -18.61 13.18
CA VAL A 147 19.99 -18.30 14.62
C VAL A 147 18.54 -18.40 15.15
N GLY A 148 17.94 -19.57 15.01
CA GLY A 148 16.64 -19.90 15.61
C GLY A 148 16.65 -21.11 16.55
N GLY A 149 17.77 -21.85 16.61
CA GLY A 149 17.82 -23.15 17.29
C GLY A 149 18.30 -23.12 18.75
N VAL A 150 19.13 -22.15 19.14
CA VAL A 150 19.77 -22.16 20.47
C VAL A 150 18.88 -21.50 21.54
N GLY A 151 18.08 -20.49 21.18
CA GLY A 151 17.18 -19.80 22.11
C GLY A 151 16.02 -20.67 22.61
N VAL A 152 15.46 -21.52 21.75
CA VAL A 152 14.29 -22.35 22.09
C VAL A 152 14.67 -23.52 23.01
N LEU A 153 15.88 -24.08 22.88
CA LEU A 153 16.34 -25.19 23.72
C LEU A 153 16.65 -24.76 25.16
N LEU A 154 17.13 -23.53 25.37
CA LEU A 154 17.41 -23.02 26.72
C LEU A 154 16.13 -22.70 27.52
N ILE A 155 15.08 -22.20 26.84
CA ILE A 155 13.80 -21.92 27.50
C ILE A 155 13.06 -23.21 27.89
N ALA A 156 13.08 -24.24 27.03
CA ALA A 156 12.47 -25.53 27.33
C ALA A 156 13.17 -26.25 28.51
N ALA A 157 14.50 -26.22 28.57
CA ALA A 157 15.26 -26.83 29.65
C ALA A 157 14.96 -26.16 31.01
N LEU A 158 14.83 -24.83 31.03
CA LEU A 158 14.52 -24.09 32.27
C LEU A 158 13.09 -24.38 32.76
N TRP A 159 12.13 -24.53 31.85
CA TRP A 159 10.73 -24.84 32.21
C TRP A 159 10.57 -26.25 32.79
N VAL A 160 11.25 -27.25 32.21
CA VAL A 160 11.23 -28.63 32.71
C VAL A 160 11.90 -28.74 34.09
N LEU A 161 12.97 -27.98 34.35
CA LEU A 161 13.66 -28.01 35.64
C LEU A 161 12.82 -27.40 36.77
N ILE A 162 12.05 -26.35 36.48
CA ILE A 162 11.15 -25.69 37.44
C ILE A 162 9.94 -26.58 37.75
N ASN A 163 9.38 -27.26 36.74
CA ASN A 163 8.15 -28.05 36.93
C ASN A 163 8.38 -29.38 37.67
N ARG A 164 9.59 -29.97 37.62
CA ARG A 164 9.93 -31.20 38.37
C ARG A 164 9.97 -31.03 39.89
N ARG A 165 10.03 -29.81 40.42
CA ARG A 165 10.08 -29.56 41.88
C ARG A 165 8.70 -29.45 42.55
N ARG A 166 7.60 -29.50 41.78
CA ARG A 166 6.23 -29.27 42.31
C ARG A 166 5.36 -30.52 42.47
N THR A 167 5.87 -31.71 42.15
CA THR A 167 5.12 -32.97 42.34
C THR A 167 5.87 -33.93 43.25
N ARG A 168 5.88 -33.64 44.55
CA ARG A 168 5.98 -34.68 45.58
C ARG A 168 4.58 -34.88 46.17
N PRO A 169 3.90 -36.00 45.88
CA PRO A 169 2.61 -36.30 46.48
C PRO A 169 2.78 -36.48 47.99
N ALA A 170 1.90 -35.82 48.75
CA ALA A 170 1.68 -36.11 50.14
C ALA A 170 0.96 -37.46 50.22
N ASP A 171 1.64 -38.46 50.77
CA ASP A 171 1.01 -39.71 51.19
C ASP A 171 1.35 -39.92 52.67
N ARG A 172 0.35 -39.76 53.53
CA ARG A 172 0.41 -40.16 54.94
C ARG A 172 -1.00 -40.52 55.40
N ARG A 173 -1.14 -41.80 55.75
CA ARG A 173 -1.99 -42.43 56.78
C ARG A 173 -3.03 -41.55 57.46
#